data_AF-A0A1H0ZIH1-F1
#
_entry.id   AF-A0A1H0ZIH1-F1
#
_cell.length_a   1.000
_cell.length_b   1.000
_cell.length_c   1.000
_cell.angle_alpha   90.00
_cell.angle_beta   90.00
_cell.angle_gamma   90.00
#
_symmetry.space_group_name_H-M   'P 1'
#
loop_
_entity.id
_entity.type
_entity.pdbx_description
1 polymer ?
#
loop_
_entity_poly.entity_id
_entity_poly.type
_entity_poly.pdbx_seq_one_letter_code
_entity_poly.pdbx_strand_id
1 'polypeptide(L)'
;MYAVVGCSECSHLWILEGRSETTQCPRCGSRRAYEKRKKFVETEDVDHARDVRASMLANRQGEGERFAELESFGTLEDDVADGVIDDEEYLEGSGLDVDELEAAGDRDPRGPTRSGSKKEIVERALEELERPTEDEIVDYADERGVSAEYTRNALEKLTRRGVVSESRGRYRKL
;
A
#
# COMPACT_ATOMS: atom_id res chain seq x y z
N MET A 1 -16.48 -10.91 2.49
CA MET A 1 -16.70 -11.87 1.38
C MET A 1 -16.81 -11.10 0.08
N TYR A 2 -16.02 -11.54 -0.91
CA TYR A 2 -15.94 -11.00 -2.25
C TYR A 2 -16.42 -12.04 -3.25
N ALA A 3 -17.09 -11.59 -4.32
CA ALA A 3 -17.56 -12.45 -5.39
C ALA A 3 -17.19 -11.87 -6.76
N VAL A 4 -16.57 -12.68 -7.62
CA VAL A 4 -16.40 -12.32 -9.03
C VAL A 4 -17.67 -12.67 -9.77
N VAL A 5 -18.32 -11.67 -10.36
CA VAL A 5 -19.61 -11.82 -11.04
C VAL A 5 -19.58 -11.38 -12.49
N GLY A 6 -20.52 -11.91 -13.27
CA GLY A 6 -20.69 -11.59 -14.68
C GLY A 6 -22.06 -10.99 -15.02
N CYS A 7 -22.08 -10.10 -16.01
CA CYS A 7 -23.31 -9.60 -16.61
C CYS A 7 -23.80 -10.58 -17.68
N SER A 8 -25.07 -10.99 -17.61
CA SER A 8 -25.71 -11.80 -18.64
C SER A 8 -25.85 -11.06 -19.97
N GLU A 9 -26.00 -9.73 -19.92
CA GLU A 9 -26.31 -8.91 -21.10
C GLU A 9 -25.07 -8.53 -21.93
N CYS A 10 -23.95 -8.23 -21.26
CA CYS A 10 -22.74 -7.71 -21.93
C CYS A 10 -21.44 -8.42 -21.54
N SER A 11 -21.54 -9.54 -20.78
CA SER A 11 -20.42 -10.38 -20.35
C SER A 11 -19.31 -9.67 -19.56
N HIS A 12 -19.56 -8.45 -19.08
CA HIS A 12 -18.64 -7.72 -18.22
C HIS A 12 -18.43 -8.47 -16.90
N LEU A 13 -17.17 -8.52 -16.43
CA LEU A 13 -16.75 -9.17 -15.19
C LEU A 13 -16.30 -8.11 -14.18
N TRP A 14 -16.78 -8.20 -12.94
CA TRP A 14 -16.39 -7.31 -11.83
C TRP A 14 -16.48 -8.01 -10.48
N ILE A 15 -15.93 -7.38 -9.45
CA ILE A 15 -15.93 -7.90 -8.07
C ILE A 15 -17.00 -7.17 -7.27
N LEU A 16 -17.73 -7.92 -6.45
CA LEU A 16 -18.69 -7.39 -5.48
C LEU A 16 -18.23 -7.72 -4.07
N GLU A 17 -18.43 -6.78 -3.16
CA GLU A 17 -18.29 -7.00 -1.73
C GLU A 17 -19.68 -7.24 -1.11
N GLY A 18 -19.85 -8.38 -0.46
CA GLY A 18 -21.15 -8.97 -0.08
C GLY A 18 -21.91 -8.19 0.98
N ARG A 19 -22.69 -7.18 0.57
CA ARG A 19 -23.64 -6.46 1.45
C ARG A 19 -24.95 -6.04 0.78
N SER A 20 -25.05 -6.13 -0.54
CA SER A 20 -26.15 -5.55 -1.33
C SER A 20 -27.11 -6.61 -1.86
N GLU A 21 -28.42 -6.44 -1.64
CA GLU A 21 -29.47 -7.32 -2.19
C GLU A 21 -29.54 -7.25 -3.73
N THR A 22 -29.22 -6.10 -4.31
CA THR A 22 -29.23 -5.86 -5.75
C THR A 22 -27.91 -5.32 -6.25
N THR A 23 -27.59 -5.64 -7.51
CA THR A 23 -26.30 -5.32 -8.12
C THR A 23 -26.54 -4.73 -9.51
N GLN A 24 -25.80 -3.69 -9.86
CA GLN A 24 -25.84 -3.06 -11.17
C GLN A 24 -24.57 -3.36 -11.95
N CYS A 25 -24.69 -3.73 -13.23
CA CYS A 25 -23.54 -3.88 -14.09
C CYS A 25 -22.90 -2.51 -14.34
N PRO A 26 -21.60 -2.30 -14.03
CA PRO A 26 -20.95 -1.00 -14.21
C PRO A 26 -20.73 -0.62 -15.69
N ARG A 27 -20.86 -1.58 -16.61
CA ARG A 27 -20.69 -1.35 -18.06
C ARG A 27 -21.99 -0.96 -18.77
N CYS A 28 -23.06 -1.74 -18.58
CA CYS A 28 -24.33 -1.54 -19.31
C CYS A 28 -25.50 -1.10 -18.43
N GLY A 29 -25.30 -0.95 -17.12
CA GLY A 29 -26.33 -0.47 -16.20
C GLY A 29 -27.41 -1.50 -15.84
N SER A 30 -27.37 -2.73 -16.37
CA SER A 30 -28.39 -3.75 -16.08
C SER A 30 -28.40 -4.14 -14.60
N ARG A 31 -29.60 -4.18 -13.99
CA ARG A 31 -29.78 -4.51 -12.57
C ARG A 31 -30.26 -5.95 -12.39
N ARG A 32 -29.77 -6.63 -11.34
CA ARG A 32 -30.20 -7.99 -10.96
C ARG A 32 -29.96 -8.23 -9.47
N ALA A 33 -30.80 -9.04 -8.84
CA ALA A 33 -30.59 -9.49 -7.47
C ALA A 33 -29.23 -10.22 -7.33
N TYR A 34 -28.51 -9.98 -6.23
CA TYR A 34 -27.21 -10.58 -5.95
C TYR A 34 -27.27 -12.11 -6.03
N GLU A 35 -28.29 -12.70 -5.41
CA GLU A 35 -28.53 -14.15 -5.41
C GLU A 35 -28.62 -14.73 -6.83
N LYS A 36 -29.23 -13.99 -7.75
CA LYS A 36 -29.44 -14.41 -9.13
C LYS A 36 -28.22 -14.15 -10.03
N ARG A 37 -27.21 -13.40 -9.59
CA ARG A 37 -25.98 -13.19 -10.38
C ARG A 37 -25.18 -14.49 -10.46
N LYS A 38 -24.56 -14.73 -11.62
CA LYS A 38 -23.59 -15.80 -11.79
C LYS A 38 -22.32 -15.41 -11.03
N LYS A 39 -22.01 -16.13 -9.95
CA LYS A 39 -20.73 -16.05 -9.25
C LYS A 39 -19.78 -17.05 -9.87
N PHE A 40 -18.58 -16.59 -10.21
CA PHE A 40 -17.50 -17.45 -10.72
C PHE A 40 -16.60 -17.92 -9.59
N VAL A 41 -16.41 -17.08 -8.57
CA VAL A 41 -15.77 -17.42 -7.30
C VAL A 41 -16.43 -16.60 -6.20
N GLU A 42 -16.48 -17.17 -5.00
CA GLU A 42 -16.79 -16.48 -3.75
C GLU A 42 -15.65 -16.77 -2.78
N THR A 43 -15.09 -15.74 -2.16
CA THR A 43 -13.88 -15.84 -1.31
C THR A 43 -13.91 -14.77 -0.23
N GLU A 44 -13.15 -14.96 0.84
CA GLU A 44 -12.97 -13.93 1.88
C GLU A 44 -11.80 -12.99 1.56
N ASP A 45 -10.92 -13.40 0.65
CA ASP A 45 -9.74 -12.66 0.20
C ASP A 45 -10.03 -11.85 -1.08
N VAL A 46 -9.79 -10.54 -1.01
CA VAL A 46 -9.99 -9.62 -2.13
C VAL A 46 -8.97 -9.86 -3.25
N ASP A 47 -7.75 -10.26 -2.91
CA ASP A 47 -6.66 -10.46 -3.87
C ASP A 47 -6.90 -11.73 -4.67
N HIS A 48 -7.34 -12.79 -4.00
CA HIS A 48 -7.85 -13.97 -4.70
C HIS A 48 -8.99 -13.64 -5.68
N ALA A 49 -9.92 -12.74 -5.32
CA ALA A 49 -10.98 -12.32 -6.24
C ALA A 49 -10.43 -11.50 -7.44
N ARG A 50 -9.39 -10.68 -7.22
CA ARG A 50 -8.67 -9.94 -8.27
C ARG A 50 -7.99 -10.89 -9.24
N ASP A 51 -7.27 -11.90 -8.74
CA ASP A 51 -6.58 -12.91 -9.53
C ASP A 51 -7.53 -13.73 -10.40
N VAL A 52 -8.63 -14.23 -9.83
CA VAL A 52 -9.63 -14.99 -10.61
C VAL A 52 -10.22 -14.13 -11.72
N ARG A 53 -10.56 -12.86 -11.43
CA ARG A 53 -11.07 -11.95 -12.45
C ARG A 53 -10.03 -11.70 -13.56
N ALA A 54 -8.77 -11.49 -13.20
CA ALA A 54 -7.68 -11.24 -14.14
C ALA A 54 -7.42 -12.46 -15.03
N SER A 55 -7.33 -13.66 -14.43
CA SER A 55 -7.21 -14.93 -15.16
C SER A 55 -8.34 -15.13 -16.17
N MET A 56 -9.60 -14.85 -15.79
CA MET A 56 -10.74 -14.95 -16.70
C MET A 56 -10.66 -13.96 -17.88
N LEU A 57 -10.12 -12.75 -17.65
CA LEU A 57 -9.93 -11.75 -18.70
C LEU A 57 -8.76 -12.10 -19.63
N ALA A 58 -7.68 -12.66 -19.10
CA ALA A 58 -6.54 -13.15 -19.87
C ALA A 58 -6.96 -14.31 -20.78
N ASN A 59 -7.65 -15.30 -20.22
CA ASN A 59 -8.20 -16.43 -20.98
C ASN A 59 -9.14 -15.98 -22.11
N ARG A 60 -9.95 -14.93 -21.88
CA ARG A 60 -10.82 -14.36 -22.93
C ARG A 60 -10.04 -13.74 -24.10
N GLN A 61 -8.82 -13.29 -23.87
CA GLN A 61 -7.94 -12.69 -24.87
C GLN A 61 -6.93 -13.69 -25.47
N GLY A 62 -6.93 -14.95 -25.02
CA GLY A 62 -5.95 -15.95 -25.43
C GLY A 62 -4.60 -15.85 -24.71
N GLU A 63 -4.47 -14.98 -23.71
CA GLU A 63 -3.23 -14.74 -22.95
C GLU A 63 -3.16 -15.54 -21.64
N GLY A 64 -3.91 -16.64 -21.55
CA GLY A 64 -4.04 -17.43 -20.31
C GLY A 64 -2.73 -18.03 -19.83
N GLU A 65 -1.88 -18.50 -20.76
CA GLU A 65 -0.57 -19.07 -20.44
C GLU A 65 0.38 -18.02 -19.86
N ARG A 66 0.43 -16.82 -20.47
CA ARG A 66 1.25 -15.71 -19.97
C ARG A 66 0.78 -15.22 -18.60
N PHE A 67 -0.53 -15.22 -18.37
CA PHE A 67 -1.05 -14.87 -17.04
C PHE A 67 -0.65 -15.90 -15.98
N ALA A 68 -0.57 -17.19 -16.33
CA ALA A 68 -0.15 -18.22 -15.39
C ALA A 68 1.34 -18.14 -14.99
N GLU A 69 2.14 -17.40 -15.75
CA GLU A 69 3.55 -17.09 -15.42
C GLU A 69 3.67 -15.93 -14.42
N LEU A 70 2.60 -15.13 -14.24
CA LEU A 70 2.59 -14.02 -13.28
C LEU A 70 2.34 -14.53 -11.86
N GLU A 71 2.89 -13.80 -10.89
CA GLU A 71 2.63 -14.02 -9.48
C GLU A 71 1.22 -13.55 -9.09
N SER A 72 0.79 -13.95 -7.88
CA SER A 72 -0.52 -13.56 -7.36
C SER A 72 -0.61 -12.05 -7.16
N PHE A 73 -1.82 -11.50 -7.19
CA PHE A 73 -2.04 -10.06 -7.04
C PHE A 73 -1.37 -9.49 -5.78
N GLY A 74 -1.50 -10.20 -4.64
CA GLY A 74 -0.87 -9.77 -3.38
C GLY A 74 0.65 -9.76 -3.44
N THR A 75 1.26 -10.76 -4.09
CA THR A 75 2.72 -10.80 -4.29
C THR A 75 3.21 -9.67 -5.18
N LEU A 76 2.48 -9.36 -6.26
CA LEU A 76 2.81 -8.24 -7.14
C LEU A 76 2.67 -6.88 -6.43
N GLU A 77 1.76 -6.76 -5.46
CA GLU A 77 1.63 -5.54 -4.64
C GLU A 77 2.87 -5.32 -3.75
N ASP A 78 3.41 -6.39 -3.16
CA ASP A 78 4.64 -6.35 -2.38
C ASP A 78 5.84 -5.90 -3.24
N ASP A 79 5.98 -6.46 -4.45
CA ASP A 79 7.04 -6.07 -5.40
C ASP A 79 6.95 -4.61 -5.83
N VAL A 80 5.74 -4.11 -6.08
CA VAL A 80 5.52 -2.71 -6.44
C VAL A 80 5.89 -1.79 -5.28
N ALA A 81 5.57 -2.15 -4.04
CA ALA A 81 5.90 -1.36 -2.86
C ALA A 81 7.43 -1.19 -2.67
N ASP A 82 8.21 -2.18 -3.10
CA ASP A 82 9.67 -2.14 -3.08
C ASP A 82 10.27 -1.47 -4.34
N GLY A 83 9.55 -1.45 -5.46
CA GLY A 83 10.00 -0.92 -6.75
C GLY A 83 9.68 0.55 -7.04
N VAL A 84 9.03 1.28 -6.12
CA VAL A 84 8.81 2.73 -6.26
C VAL A 84 10.04 3.53 -5.84
N ILE A 85 10.42 4.48 -6.70
CA ILE A 85 11.37 5.54 -6.38
C ILE A 85 10.74 6.40 -5.28
N ASP A 86 11.43 6.59 -4.15
CA ASP A 86 10.94 7.46 -3.10
C ASP A 86 11.03 8.94 -3.49
N ASP A 87 10.28 9.81 -2.81
CA ASP A 87 10.14 11.22 -3.20
C ASP A 87 11.51 11.93 -3.27
N GLU A 88 12.44 11.57 -2.38
CA GLU A 88 13.81 12.08 -2.33
C GLU A 88 14.58 11.69 -3.61
N GLU A 89 14.63 10.39 -3.93
CA GLU A 89 15.31 9.90 -5.14
C GLU A 89 14.66 10.46 -6.42
N TYR A 90 13.34 10.67 -6.43
CA TYR A 90 12.64 11.28 -7.55
C TYR A 90 13.02 12.76 -7.75
N LEU A 91 13.12 13.53 -6.65
CA LEU A 91 13.46 14.94 -6.67
C LEU A 91 14.93 15.13 -7.08
N GLU A 92 15.85 14.35 -6.52
CA GLU A 92 17.27 14.37 -6.90
C GLU A 92 17.47 13.97 -8.37
N GLY A 93 16.80 12.90 -8.82
CA GLY A 93 16.80 12.48 -10.22
C GLY A 93 16.22 13.53 -11.18
N SER A 94 15.35 14.40 -10.67
CA SER A 94 14.80 15.56 -11.39
C SER A 94 15.73 16.79 -11.36
N GLY A 95 16.89 16.69 -10.73
CA GLY A 95 17.88 17.76 -10.59
C GLY A 95 17.50 18.81 -9.54
N LEU A 96 16.62 18.45 -8.60
CA LEU A 96 16.22 19.31 -7.49
C LEU A 96 17.05 18.97 -6.25
N ASP A 97 17.43 20.00 -5.51
CA ASP A 97 18.12 19.85 -4.22
C ASP A 97 17.05 19.63 -3.13
N VAL A 98 17.04 18.43 -2.54
CA VAL A 98 16.03 18.01 -1.55
C VAL A 98 16.18 18.84 -0.27
N ASP A 99 17.42 19.10 0.17
CA ASP A 99 17.70 19.89 1.36
C ASP A 99 17.19 21.34 1.18
N GLU A 100 17.38 21.92 -0.02
CA GLU A 100 16.88 23.27 -0.33
C GLU A 100 15.34 23.32 -0.33
N LEU A 101 14.69 22.29 -0.87
CA LEU A 101 13.22 22.18 -0.92
C LEU A 101 12.60 22.01 0.47
N GLU A 102 13.18 21.15 1.32
CA GLU A 102 12.74 20.96 2.70
C GLU A 102 12.91 22.25 3.50
N ALA A 103 14.07 22.91 3.39
CA ALA A 103 14.32 24.20 4.01
C ALA A 103 13.38 25.31 3.49
N ALA A 104 12.92 25.24 2.23
CA ALA A 104 11.92 26.17 1.69
C ALA A 104 10.53 25.92 2.29
N GLY A 105 10.16 24.67 2.54
CA GLY A 105 8.94 24.28 3.26
C GLY A 105 8.92 24.80 4.69
N ASP A 106 10.04 24.72 5.40
CA ASP A 106 10.19 25.25 6.76
C ASP A 106 10.03 26.78 6.86
N ARG A 107 10.32 27.49 5.76
CA ARG A 107 10.20 28.95 5.66
C ARG A 107 8.77 29.43 5.36
N ASP A 108 7.82 28.55 5.06
CA ASP A 108 6.43 28.95 4.86
C ASP A 108 5.83 29.43 6.20
N PRO A 109 5.33 30.68 6.30
CA PRO A 109 4.70 31.21 7.52
C PRO A 109 3.37 30.53 7.91
N ARG A 110 2.80 29.67 7.05
CA ARG A 110 1.74 28.71 7.43
C ARG A 110 2.28 27.54 8.25
N GLY A 111 3.60 27.41 8.31
CA GLY A 111 4.40 26.52 9.14
C GLY A 111 4.44 25.09 8.62
N PRO A 112 5.56 24.36 8.75
CA PRO A 112 5.50 22.91 8.81
C PRO A 112 4.61 22.53 10.00
N THR A 113 3.76 21.52 9.84
CA THR A 113 2.98 20.95 10.96
C THR A 113 3.96 20.38 12.00
N ARG A 114 4.32 21.23 12.96
CA ARG A 114 5.25 21.05 14.09
C ARG A 114 5.98 19.69 14.17
N SER A 115 7.18 19.63 13.57
CA SER A 115 8.41 18.92 14.02
C SER A 115 9.16 18.08 12.98
N GLY A 116 9.06 18.40 11.69
CA GLY A 116 9.76 17.72 10.59
C GLY A 116 8.87 16.72 9.85
N SER A 117 9.40 16.10 8.79
CA SER A 117 8.71 15.02 8.10
C SER A 117 8.51 13.82 9.04
N LYS A 118 7.51 12.98 8.75
CA LYS A 118 7.25 11.80 9.59
C LYS A 118 8.47 10.86 9.69
N LYS A 119 9.28 10.79 8.62
CA LYS A 119 10.54 10.03 8.56
C LYS A 119 11.59 10.65 9.49
N GLU A 120 11.81 11.97 9.40
CA GLU A 120 12.76 12.67 10.26
C GLU A 120 12.44 12.50 11.75
N ILE A 121 11.16 12.49 12.12
CA ILE A 121 10.74 12.29 13.52
C ILE A 121 11.16 10.90 14.02
N VAL A 122 11.03 9.87 13.19
CA VAL A 122 11.46 8.49 13.52
C VAL A 122 12.98 8.39 13.57
N GLU A 123 13.69 9.01 12.63
CA GLU A 123 15.16 9.03 12.64
C GLU A 123 15.73 9.77 13.86
N ARG A 124 15.09 10.87 14.25
CA ARG A 124 15.44 11.62 15.45
C ARG A 124 15.25 10.80 16.72
N ALA A 125 14.18 10.01 16.79
CA ALA A 125 13.98 9.06 17.89
C ALA A 125 15.13 8.05 17.99
N LEU A 126 15.64 7.56 16.84
CA LEU A 126 16.75 6.61 16.78
C LEU A 126 18.11 7.23 17.14
N GLU A 127 18.26 8.54 17.03
CA GLU A 127 19.46 9.30 17.41
C GLU A 127 19.45 9.74 18.87
N GLU A 128 18.29 10.21 19.36
CA GLU A 128 18.15 10.76 20.70
C GLU A 128 17.97 9.68 21.78
N LEU A 129 17.35 8.55 21.44
CA LEU A 129 17.12 7.46 22.39
C LEU A 129 18.27 6.45 22.35
N GLU A 130 18.76 6.07 23.53
CA GLU A 130 19.84 5.09 23.64
C GLU A 130 19.31 3.66 23.54
N ARG A 131 19.44 3.07 22.33
CA ARG A 131 19.01 1.70 22.02
C ARG A 131 17.51 1.47 22.35
N PRO A 132 16.60 2.22 21.74
CA PRO A 132 15.18 2.16 22.07
C PRO A 132 14.50 0.88 21.59
N THR A 133 13.39 0.52 22.21
CA THR A 133 12.40 -0.42 21.66
C THR A 133 11.57 0.22 20.56
N GLU A 134 10.84 -0.62 19.82
CA GLU A 134 9.79 -0.14 18.91
C GLU A 134 8.78 0.76 19.65
N ASP A 135 8.29 0.31 20.80
CA ASP A 135 7.29 1.04 21.58
C ASP A 135 7.81 2.42 22.02
N GLU A 136 9.08 2.52 22.44
CA GLU A 136 9.71 3.79 22.83
C GLU A 136 9.83 4.75 21.64
N ILE A 137 10.08 4.24 20.43
CA ILE A 137 10.12 5.04 19.21
C ILE A 137 8.71 5.47 18.78
N VAL A 138 7.73 4.57 18.91
CA VAL A 138 6.31 4.85 18.63
C VAL A 138 5.80 5.95 19.56
N ASP A 139 6.06 5.86 20.86
CA ASP A 139 5.65 6.87 21.84
C ASP A 139 6.28 8.23 21.51
N TYR A 140 7.59 8.26 21.19
CA TYR A 140 8.28 9.48 20.77
C TYR A 140 7.65 10.12 19.54
N ALA A 141 7.28 9.29 18.55
CA ALA A 141 6.72 9.73 17.29
C ALA A 141 5.25 10.16 17.41
N ASP A 142 4.45 9.49 18.26
CA ASP A 142 3.05 9.81 18.55
C ASP A 142 2.91 11.18 19.22
N GLU A 143 3.78 11.51 20.19
CA GLU A 143 3.87 12.85 20.80
C GLU A 143 4.07 13.97 19.76
N ARG A 144 4.60 13.61 18.60
CA ARG A 144 4.94 14.51 17.47
C ARG A 144 4.01 14.33 16.27
N GLY A 145 2.91 13.59 16.44
CA GLY A 145 1.84 13.46 15.45
C GLY A 145 2.08 12.41 14.35
N VAL A 146 3.00 11.47 14.57
CA VAL A 146 3.25 10.34 13.65
C VAL A 146 2.54 9.09 14.18
N SER A 147 1.77 8.41 13.32
CA SER A 147 1.03 7.22 13.73
C SER A 147 1.95 6.03 14.00
N ALA A 148 1.59 5.20 14.98
CA ALA A 148 2.31 3.96 15.30
C ALA A 148 2.51 3.05 14.07
N GLU A 149 1.50 2.93 13.20
CA GLU A 149 1.58 2.16 11.96
C GLU A 149 2.67 2.68 11.03
N TYR A 150 2.74 4.01 10.84
CA TYR A 150 3.78 4.61 10.02
C TYR A 150 5.17 4.37 10.63
N THR A 151 5.31 4.55 11.94
CA THR A 151 6.58 4.36 12.65
C THR A 151 7.11 2.93 12.49
N ARG A 152 6.25 1.92 12.64
CA ARG A 152 6.62 0.50 12.43
C ARG A 152 7.09 0.23 11.00
N ASN A 153 6.33 0.71 10.03
CA ASN A 153 6.69 0.56 8.61
C ASN A 153 8.02 1.26 8.29
N ALA A 154 8.26 2.43 8.88
CA ALA A 154 9.52 3.15 8.72
C ALA A 154 10.71 2.37 9.32
N LEU A 155 10.57 1.82 10.53
CA LEU A 155 11.60 1.01 11.18
C LEU A 155 11.92 -0.27 10.41
N GLU A 156 10.89 -0.93 9.87
CA GLU A 156 11.07 -2.10 9.00
C GLU A 156 11.89 -1.74 7.77
N LYS A 157 11.53 -0.65 7.07
CA LYS A 157 12.26 -0.17 5.89
C LYS A 157 13.70 0.21 6.21
N LEU A 158 13.95 0.94 7.29
CA LEU A 158 15.30 1.34 7.71
C LEU A 158 16.17 0.13 8.08
N THR A 159 15.56 -0.90 8.67
CA THR A 159 16.24 -2.16 8.99
C THR A 159 16.58 -2.94 7.72
N ARG A 160 15.63 -3.07 6.79
CA ARG A 160 15.85 -3.72 5.48
C ARG A 160 16.94 -3.03 4.66
N ARG A 161 16.98 -1.68 4.67
CA ARG A 161 18.00 -0.88 3.97
C ARG A 161 19.38 -0.88 4.66
N GLY A 162 19.50 -1.47 5.86
CA GLY A 162 20.76 -1.51 6.60
C GLY A 162 21.19 -0.17 7.22
N VAL A 163 20.26 0.79 7.35
CA VAL A 163 20.49 2.08 8.03
C VAL A 163 20.34 1.92 9.55
N VAL A 164 19.51 0.96 9.97
CA VAL A 164 19.27 0.63 11.37
C VAL A 164 19.47 -0.87 11.56
N SER A 165 20.04 -1.27 12.69
CA SER A 165 20.06 -2.67 13.13
C SER A 165 19.04 -2.88 14.24
N GLU A 166 18.25 -3.93 14.12
CA GLU A 166 17.40 -4.45 15.18
C GLU A 166 18.08 -5.66 15.84
N SER A 167 18.16 -5.68 17.17
CA SER A 167 18.64 -6.84 17.92
C SER A 167 17.89 -7.00 19.23
N ARG A 168 17.12 -8.10 19.34
CA ARG A 168 16.36 -8.48 20.55
C ARG A 168 15.32 -7.44 20.96
N GLY A 169 14.58 -6.92 19.99
CA GLY A 169 13.57 -5.88 20.14
C GLY A 169 14.15 -4.51 20.46
N ARG A 170 15.41 -4.24 20.06
CA ARG A 170 16.10 -2.96 20.31
C ARG A 170 16.74 -2.46 19.03
N TYR A 171 16.51 -1.20 18.72
CA TYR A 171 17.00 -0.56 17.50
C TYR A 171 18.29 0.22 17.78
N ARG A 172 19.15 0.30 16.77
CA ARG A 172 20.36 1.13 16.78
C ARG A 172 20.65 1.60 15.36
N LYS A 173 20.83 2.91 15.17
CA LYS A 173 21.32 3.48 13.90
C LYS A 173 22.76 3.00 13.63
N LEU A 174 23.02 2.54 12.41
CA LEU A 174 24.30 1.99 11.98
C LEU A 174 25.26 3.08 11.46
#